data_AF-A0A7V2ZIR7-F1
#
_entry.id   AF-A0A7V2ZIR7-F1
#
_cell.length_a   1.000
_cell.length_b   1.000
_cell.length_c   1.000
_cell.angle_alpha   90.00
_cell.angle_beta   90.00
_cell.angle_gamma   90.00
#
_symmetry.space_group_name_H-M   'P 1'
#
loop_
_entity.id
_entity.type
_entity.pdbx_description
1 polymer ?
#
loop_
_entity_poly.entity_id
_entity_poly.type
_entity_poly.pdbx_seq_one_letter_code
_entity_poly.pdbx_strand_id
1 'polypeptide(L)'
;MFSFLIVVSSVAQTDWQRWEKTKPNYLKETIHSQRDYSYQDNSFSYIFSKTLINAYWLFISDIDGDNCPFHPTCSSFFVEAIDETNLIQGTLMFFDRITRDTNPVSRENHYPVYKNFRYFDPPQLYTLNKDKIKYIPAGKVVY
;
A
#
# COMPACT_ATOMS: atom_id res chain seq x y z
N MET A 1 26.52 -22.26 41.16
CA MET A 1 26.40 -21.52 39.89
C MET A 1 24.96 -21.71 39.40
N PHE A 2 24.04 -20.82 39.78
CA PHE A 2 22.64 -20.93 39.40
C PHE A 2 22.49 -20.41 37.97
N SER A 3 22.22 -21.32 37.03
CA SER A 3 21.96 -20.98 35.65
C SER A 3 20.49 -20.58 35.51
N PHE A 4 20.24 -19.31 35.24
CA PHE A 4 18.90 -18.81 34.93
C PHE A 4 18.64 -19.05 33.44
N LEU A 5 17.76 -20.01 33.12
CA LEU A 5 17.25 -20.18 31.76
C LEU A 5 16.14 -19.15 31.53
N ILE A 6 16.41 -18.15 30.69
CA ILE A 6 15.41 -17.20 30.22
C ILE A 6 14.62 -17.91 29.12
N VAL A 7 13.38 -18.28 29.42
CA VAL A 7 12.41 -18.76 28.42
C VAL A 7 11.79 -17.54 27.76
N VAL A 8 12.09 -17.33 26.48
CA VAL A 8 11.44 -16.31 25.65
C VAL A 8 10.20 -16.93 25.01
N SER A 9 9.02 -16.52 25.46
CA SER A 9 7.74 -16.91 24.87
C SER A 9 7.35 -15.88 23.80
N SER A 10 7.46 -16.23 22.52
CA SER A 10 6.95 -15.40 21.43
C SER A 10 5.42 -15.52 21.39
N VAL A 11 4.70 -14.54 21.94
CA VAL A 11 3.27 -14.40 21.70
C VAL A 11 3.06 -13.83 20.30
N ALA A 12 2.73 -14.70 19.33
CA ALA A 12 2.23 -14.28 18.03
C ALA A 12 0.86 -13.61 18.22
N GLN A 13 0.57 -12.56 17.44
CA GLN A 13 -0.72 -11.85 17.49
C GLN A 13 -1.86 -12.83 17.14
N THR A 14 -2.73 -13.10 18.10
CA THR A 14 -3.92 -13.97 17.96
C THR A 14 -5.21 -13.18 17.70
N ASP A 15 -5.09 -11.94 17.21
CA ASP A 15 -6.26 -11.13 16.88
C ASP A 15 -6.86 -11.56 15.53
N TRP A 16 -7.64 -12.64 15.56
CA TRP A 16 -8.43 -13.12 14.42
C TRP A 16 -9.59 -12.18 14.08
N GLN A 17 -10.04 -11.33 15.01
CA GLN A 17 -11.20 -10.45 14.83
C GLN A 17 -10.91 -9.36 13.79
N ARG A 18 -9.65 -8.90 13.70
CA ARG A 18 -9.22 -7.92 12.69
C ARG A 18 -9.22 -8.47 11.25
N TRP A 19 -9.08 -9.79 11.09
CA TRP A 19 -9.03 -10.48 9.80
C TRP A 19 -10.35 -11.14 9.41
N GLU A 20 -11.43 -10.91 10.16
CA GLU A 20 -12.75 -11.38 9.77
C GLU A 20 -13.22 -10.61 8.52
N LYS A 21 -13.83 -11.35 7.57
CA LYS A 21 -14.41 -10.74 6.37
C LYS A 21 -15.43 -9.68 6.79
N THR A 22 -15.21 -8.44 6.36
CA THR A 22 -16.20 -7.38 6.59
C THR A 22 -17.53 -7.81 5.97
N LYS A 23 -18.64 -7.69 6.72
CA LYS A 23 -19.96 -7.96 6.15
C LYS A 23 -20.29 -6.81 5.20
N PRO A 24 -20.41 -7.05 3.88
CA PRO A 24 -20.67 -5.96 2.95
C PRO A 24 -22.01 -5.33 3.30
N ASN A 25 -22.00 -4.03 3.61
CA ASN A 25 -23.23 -3.27 3.76
C ASN A 25 -23.75 -2.98 2.35
N TYR A 26 -24.65 -3.84 1.87
CA TYR A 26 -25.26 -3.76 0.54
C TYR A 26 -26.11 -2.50 0.30
N LEU A 27 -26.43 -1.75 1.36
CA LEU A 27 -27.11 -0.45 1.27
C LEU A 27 -26.13 0.71 1.09
N LYS A 28 -24.85 0.48 1.36
CA LYS A 28 -23.79 1.44 1.07
C LYS A 28 -23.26 1.10 -0.32
N GLU A 29 -23.30 2.06 -1.23
CA GLU A 29 -22.64 1.92 -2.52
C GLU A 29 -21.18 1.58 -2.25
N THR A 30 -20.78 0.35 -2.56
CA THR A 30 -19.39 -0.06 -2.41
C THR A 30 -18.64 0.73 -3.45
N ILE A 31 -17.88 1.73 -3.00
CA ILE A 31 -16.82 2.35 -3.80
C ILE A 31 -15.75 1.26 -3.94
N HIS A 32 -16.04 0.19 -4.69
CA HIS A 32 -15.01 -0.62 -5.27
C HIS A 32 -14.29 0.34 -6.19
N SER A 33 -13.14 0.86 -5.74
CA SER A 33 -12.26 1.61 -6.61
C SER A 33 -12.00 0.69 -7.81
N GLN A 34 -12.53 1.06 -8.97
CA GLN A 34 -12.15 0.38 -10.20
C GLN A 34 -10.67 0.66 -10.36
N ARG A 35 -9.84 -0.33 -10.01
CA ARG A 35 -8.39 -0.18 -10.06
C ARG A 35 -8.01 -0.24 -11.52
N ASP A 36 -7.65 0.91 -12.06
CA ASP A 36 -7.13 0.99 -13.41
C ASP A 36 -5.63 0.62 -13.37
N TYR A 37 -5.34 -0.61 -13.77
CA TYR A 37 -3.97 -1.09 -13.97
C TYR A 37 -3.53 -0.96 -15.43
N SER A 38 -4.23 -0.15 -16.23
CA SER A 38 -3.78 0.16 -17.58
C SER A 38 -2.60 1.12 -17.51
N TYR A 39 -1.45 0.66 -17.99
CA TYR A 39 -0.31 1.50 -18.23
C TYR A 39 0.28 1.21 -19.62
N GLN A 40 0.78 2.25 -20.28
CA GLN A 40 1.18 2.27 -21.68
C GLN A 40 2.61 1.75 -21.84
N ASP A 41 2.79 0.44 -21.96
CA ASP A 41 4.08 -0.15 -22.34
C ASP A 41 3.87 -1.36 -23.27
N ASN A 42 4.66 -1.43 -24.35
CA ASN A 42 4.62 -2.50 -25.36
C ASN A 42 5.78 -3.51 -25.18
N SER A 43 6.49 -3.45 -24.06
CA SER A 43 7.67 -4.26 -23.76
C SER A 43 7.34 -5.54 -22.98
N PHE A 44 8.26 -6.52 -22.97
CA PHE A 44 8.20 -7.71 -22.09
C PHE A 44 7.93 -7.35 -20.61
N SER A 45 8.39 -6.16 -20.20
CA SER A 45 8.11 -5.55 -18.90
C SER A 45 6.61 -5.46 -18.59
N TYR A 46 5.77 -5.13 -19.58
CA TYR A 46 4.32 -5.04 -19.42
C TYR A 46 3.67 -6.38 -19.04
N ILE A 47 4.04 -7.46 -19.72
CA ILE A 47 3.48 -8.80 -19.43
C ILE A 47 3.89 -9.23 -18.03
N PHE A 48 5.16 -8.97 -17.66
CA PHE A 48 5.68 -9.34 -16.37
C PHE A 48 5.07 -8.52 -15.22
N SER A 49 5.02 -7.19 -15.36
CA SER A 49 4.41 -6.31 -14.36
C SER A 49 2.93 -6.63 -14.18
N LYS A 50 2.18 -6.79 -15.27
CA LYS A 50 0.76 -7.18 -15.24
C LYS A 50 0.54 -8.51 -14.53
N THR A 51 1.42 -9.48 -14.75
CA THR A 51 1.36 -10.77 -14.05
C THR A 51 1.59 -10.61 -12.55
N LEU A 52 2.60 -9.83 -12.15
CA LEU A 52 2.87 -9.55 -10.73
C LEU A 52 1.73 -8.79 -10.05
N ILE A 53 1.16 -7.78 -10.73
CA ILE A 53 0.03 -7.00 -10.22
C ILE A 53 -1.19 -7.90 -10.03
N ASN A 54 -1.50 -8.76 -11.01
CA ASN A 54 -2.61 -9.70 -10.90
C ASN A 54 -2.38 -10.74 -9.80
N ALA A 55 -1.15 -11.24 -9.64
CA ALA A 55 -0.81 -12.13 -8.54
C ALA A 55 -0.99 -11.44 -7.18
N TYR A 56 -0.47 -10.22 -7.02
CA TYR A 56 -0.68 -9.43 -5.81
C TYR A 56 -2.17 -9.15 -5.56
N TRP A 57 -2.94 -8.88 -6.61
CA TRP A 57 -4.38 -8.68 -6.48
C TRP A 57 -5.08 -9.93 -5.97
N LEU A 58 -4.87 -11.07 -6.63
CA LEU A 58 -5.50 -12.35 -6.29
C LEU A 58 -5.10 -12.87 -4.90
N PHE A 59 -3.82 -12.80 -4.57
CA PHE A 59 -3.31 -13.45 -3.35
C PHE A 59 -3.31 -12.54 -2.13
N ILE A 60 -3.25 -11.21 -2.31
CA ILE A 60 -3.12 -10.26 -1.20
C ILE A 60 -4.30 -9.30 -1.18
N SER A 61 -4.56 -8.57 -2.26
CA SER A 61 -5.58 -7.52 -2.24
C SER A 61 -7.01 -8.03 -2.10
N ASP A 62 -7.35 -9.19 -2.69
CA ASP A 62 -8.70 -9.75 -2.59
C ASP A 62 -8.99 -10.27 -1.17
N ILE A 63 -7.95 -10.81 -0.50
CA ILE A 63 -8.02 -11.27 0.89
C ILE A 63 -8.06 -10.08 1.86
N ASP A 64 -7.22 -9.07 1.63
CA ASP A 64 -7.11 -7.88 2.49
C ASP A 64 -8.20 -6.83 2.21
N GLY A 65 -8.96 -6.96 1.12
CA GLY A 65 -10.08 -6.08 0.79
C GLY A 65 -9.67 -4.60 0.66
N ASP A 66 -10.47 -3.72 1.25
CA ASP A 66 -10.27 -2.26 1.25
C ASP A 66 -9.65 -1.75 2.57
N ASN A 67 -8.77 -2.56 3.17
CA ASN A 67 -8.13 -2.25 4.46
C ASN A 67 -6.86 -1.40 4.35
N CYS A 68 -6.37 -1.15 3.13
CA CYS A 68 -5.18 -0.33 2.92
C CYS A 68 -5.42 1.09 3.49
N PRO A 69 -4.63 1.53 4.49
CA PRO A 69 -4.86 2.81 5.14
C PRO A 69 -4.39 3.99 4.29
N PHE A 70 -3.82 3.72 3.11
CA PHE A 70 -3.27 4.74 2.24
C PHE A 70 -4.02 4.87 0.90
N HIS A 71 -3.83 6.02 0.27
CA HIS A 71 -4.21 6.32 -1.09
C HIS A 71 -3.02 6.91 -1.87
N PRO A 72 -2.69 6.41 -3.07
CA PRO A 72 -3.23 5.20 -3.70
C PRO A 72 -2.95 3.91 -2.89
N THR A 73 -3.66 2.82 -3.19
CA THR A 73 -3.41 1.51 -2.56
C THR A 73 -2.02 0.98 -2.91
N CYS A 74 -1.43 0.07 -2.12
CA CYS A 74 -0.10 -0.50 -2.41
C CYS A 74 0.04 -1.04 -3.84
N SER A 75 -0.98 -1.75 -4.34
CA SER A 75 -1.00 -2.25 -5.71
C SER A 75 -1.06 -1.15 -6.75
N SER A 76 -1.88 -0.12 -6.53
CA SER A 76 -1.98 1.03 -7.45
C SER A 76 -0.69 1.84 -7.44
N PHE A 77 -0.11 2.05 -6.26
CA PHE A 77 1.19 2.66 -6.07
C PHE A 77 2.28 1.93 -6.87
N PHE A 78 2.28 0.59 -6.88
CA PHE A 78 3.25 -0.17 -7.67
C PHE A 78 3.12 0.09 -9.17
N VAL A 79 1.89 0.10 -9.68
CA VAL A 79 1.63 0.36 -11.10
C VAL A 79 2.08 1.77 -11.48
N GLU A 80 1.64 2.76 -10.72
CA GLU A 80 2.03 4.16 -10.91
C GLU A 80 3.56 4.34 -10.74
N ALA A 81 4.22 3.63 -9.83
CA ALA A 81 5.66 3.72 -9.65
C ALA A 81 6.43 3.13 -10.84
N ILE A 82 5.98 2.01 -11.42
CA ILE A 82 6.58 1.45 -12.64
C ILE A 82 6.39 2.41 -13.82
N ASP A 83 5.20 3.01 -13.94
CA ASP A 83 4.89 4.01 -14.97
C ASP A 83 5.85 5.21 -14.86
N GLU A 84 5.95 5.78 -13.68
CA GLU A 84 6.75 6.97 -13.46
C GLU A 84 8.27 6.70 -13.56
N THR A 85 8.70 5.43 -13.47
CA THR A 85 10.11 5.04 -13.43
C THR A 85 10.44 3.87 -14.39
N ASN A 86 10.59 2.66 -13.86
CA ASN A 86 10.80 1.40 -14.56
C ASN A 86 10.53 0.24 -13.58
N LEU A 87 10.54 -1.00 -14.09
CA LEU A 87 10.24 -2.19 -13.28
C LEU A 87 11.11 -2.33 -12.03
N ILE A 88 12.42 -2.09 -12.11
CA ILE A 88 13.34 -2.27 -10.98
C ILE A 88 13.09 -1.20 -9.92
N GLN A 89 13.07 0.07 -10.32
CA GLN A 89 12.84 1.19 -9.41
C GLN A 89 11.44 1.13 -8.79
N GLY A 90 10.41 0.88 -9.60
CA GLY A 90 9.04 0.71 -9.11
C GLY A 90 8.90 -0.44 -8.12
N THR A 91 9.61 -1.56 -8.33
CA THR A 91 9.64 -2.69 -7.38
C THR A 91 10.27 -2.29 -6.06
N LEU A 92 11.40 -1.59 -6.08
CA LEU A 92 12.06 -1.09 -4.87
C LEU A 92 11.18 -0.09 -4.11
N MET A 93 10.54 0.85 -4.82
CA MET A 93 9.60 1.81 -4.24
C MET A 93 8.39 1.09 -3.61
N PHE A 94 7.89 0.03 -4.24
CA PHE A 94 6.78 -0.76 -3.72
C PHE A 94 7.16 -1.53 -2.44
N PHE A 95 8.35 -2.13 -2.38
CA PHE A 95 8.80 -2.79 -1.15
C PHE A 95 9.01 -1.78 -0.01
N ASP A 96 9.63 -0.62 -0.29
CA ASP A 96 9.71 0.48 0.68
C ASP A 96 8.32 0.86 1.20
N ARG A 97 7.36 1.03 0.28
CA ARG A 97 5.97 1.33 0.60
C ARG A 97 5.35 0.30 1.55
N ILE A 98 5.53 -0.99 1.33
CA ILE A 98 5.05 -2.05 2.24
C ILE A 98 5.60 -1.86 3.66
N THR A 99 6.87 -1.48 3.81
CA THR A 99 7.45 -1.26 5.16
C THR A 99 6.79 -0.08 5.88
N ARG A 100 6.41 0.97 5.15
CA ARG A 100 5.69 2.13 5.70
C ARG A 100 4.24 1.79 6.03
N ASP A 101 3.61 0.95 5.21
CA ASP A 101 2.24 0.47 5.40
C ASP A 101 2.07 -0.53 6.53
N THR A 102 3.12 -1.25 6.90
CA THR A 102 3.12 -2.15 8.06
C THR A 102 3.46 -1.43 9.38
N ASN A 103 4.04 -0.23 9.33
CA ASN A 103 4.34 0.57 10.53
C ASN A 103 3.14 1.43 10.96
N PRO A 104 2.41 1.10 12.06
CA PRO A 104 1.23 1.85 12.48
C PRO A 104 1.54 3.16 13.23
N VAL A 105 2.81 3.46 13.51
CA VAL A 105 3.18 4.53 14.44
C VAL A 105 3.07 5.91 13.80
N SER A 106 2.30 6.79 14.44
CA SER A 106 2.26 8.25 14.20
C SER A 106 2.02 8.67 12.74
N ARG A 107 1.23 7.92 11.97
CA ARG A 107 1.01 8.17 10.53
C ARG A 107 0.41 9.54 10.24
N GLU A 108 -0.47 10.00 11.11
CA GLU A 108 -1.11 11.32 11.07
C GLU A 108 -0.11 12.48 11.11
N ASN A 109 1.06 12.27 11.71
CA ASN A 109 2.12 13.28 11.79
C ASN A 109 3.09 13.24 10.59
N HIS A 110 3.00 12.20 9.75
CA HIS A 110 3.88 12.01 8.60
C HIS A 110 3.18 12.25 7.27
N TYR A 111 1.88 11.96 7.20
CA TYR A 111 1.14 11.96 5.95
C TYR A 111 -0.03 12.95 5.96
N PRO A 112 -0.31 13.58 4.81
CA PRO A 112 -1.57 14.27 4.59
C PRO A 112 -2.74 13.26 4.53
N VAL A 113 -3.97 13.76 4.70
CA VAL A 113 -5.19 12.95 4.73
C VAL A 113 -5.92 13.10 3.40
N TYR A 114 -6.18 11.98 2.73
CA TYR A 114 -7.03 11.88 1.56
C TYR A 114 -8.50 11.67 1.94
N LYS A 115 -9.39 11.75 0.94
CA LYS A 115 -10.78 11.32 1.05
C LYS A 115 -10.89 9.93 1.71
N ASN A 116 -11.98 9.72 2.45
CA ASN A 116 -12.25 8.48 3.19
C ASN A 116 -11.26 8.17 4.33
N PHE A 117 -10.63 9.19 4.93
CA PHE A 117 -9.70 9.06 6.06
C PHE A 117 -8.46 8.19 5.77
N ARG A 118 -8.04 8.11 4.51
CA ARG A 118 -6.79 7.44 4.12
C ARG A 118 -5.62 8.41 4.16
N TYR A 119 -4.42 7.92 4.33
CA TYR A 119 -3.20 8.70 4.23
C TYR A 119 -2.78 8.86 2.77
N PHE A 120 -2.54 10.08 2.32
CA PHE A 120 -2.13 10.35 0.94
C PHE A 120 -0.61 10.20 0.81
N ASP A 121 -0.17 9.28 -0.04
CA ASP A 121 1.25 9.05 -0.31
C ASP A 121 1.46 8.54 -1.74
N PRO A 122 1.62 9.48 -2.70
CA PRO A 122 1.74 9.17 -4.11
C PRO A 122 3.21 8.84 -4.51
N PRO A 123 3.44 7.97 -5.50
CA PRO A 123 4.79 7.52 -5.86
C PRO A 123 5.69 8.63 -6.40
N GLN A 124 5.12 9.71 -6.94
CA GLN A 124 5.86 10.85 -7.50
C GLN A 124 6.82 11.48 -6.48
N LEU A 125 6.52 11.40 -5.18
CA LEU A 125 7.40 11.87 -4.10
C LEU A 125 8.77 11.17 -4.08
N TYR A 126 8.85 9.95 -4.64
CA TYR A 126 10.02 9.08 -4.58
C TYR A 126 10.73 8.89 -5.92
N THR A 127 10.25 9.53 -6.99
CA THR A 127 10.80 9.40 -8.36
C THR A 127 12.14 10.10 -8.57
N LEU A 128 12.69 10.77 -7.54
CA LEU A 128 13.89 11.63 -7.60
C LEU A 128 13.81 12.77 -8.63
N ASN A 129 12.64 12.99 -9.24
CA ASN A 129 12.39 14.07 -10.18
C ASN A 129 11.80 15.28 -9.44
N LYS A 130 12.63 16.32 -9.24
CA LYS A 130 12.25 17.52 -8.49
C LYS A 130 11.03 18.24 -9.05
N ASP A 131 10.81 18.19 -10.36
CA ASP A 131 9.70 18.88 -11.02
C ASP A 131 8.34 18.20 -10.73
N LYS A 132 8.37 16.90 -10.42
CA LYS A 132 7.18 16.10 -10.09
C LYS A 132 6.86 16.09 -8.60
N ILE A 133 7.84 16.34 -7.74
CA ILE A 133 7.70 16.26 -6.28
C ILE A 133 6.87 17.45 -5.76
N LYS A 134 5.62 17.18 -5.37
CA LYS A 134 4.73 18.15 -4.72
C LYS A 134 4.52 17.78 -3.25
N TYR A 135 5.32 18.38 -2.37
CA TYR A 135 5.21 18.12 -0.94
C TYR A 135 3.95 18.77 -0.34
N ILE A 136 3.17 17.98 0.38
CA ILE A 136 2.01 18.43 1.15
C ILE A 136 2.29 18.11 2.62
N PRO A 137 2.19 19.10 3.53
CA PRO A 137 2.48 18.86 4.94
C PRO A 137 1.45 17.92 5.58
N ALA A 138 1.89 17.20 6.61
CA ALA A 138 1.07 16.25 7.34
C ALA A 138 -0.20 16.88 7.92
N GLY A 139 -1.26 16.08 8.06
CA GLY A 139 -2.56 16.53 8.56
C GLY A 139 -3.36 17.44 7.63
N LYS A 140 -2.82 17.89 6.49
CA LYS A 140 -3.61 18.61 5.48
C LYS A 140 -4.50 17.66 4.68
N VAL A 141 -5.71 18.12 4.39
CA VAL A 141 -6.68 17.38 3.58
C VAL A 141 -6.40 17.60 2.09
N VAL A 142 -6.30 16.50 1.34
CA VAL A 142 -6.11 16.46 -0.11
C VAL A 142 -7.41 15.97 -0.75
N TYR A 143 -7.90 16.72 -1.74
CA TYR A 143 -9.17 16.45 -2.44
C TYR A 143 -8.93 15.88 -3.83
#